data_AF-A0A068AZX1-F1
#
_entry.id   AF-A0A068AZX1-F1
#
_cell.length_a   1.000
_cell.length_b   1.000
_cell.length_c   1.000
_cell.angle_alpha   90.00
_cell.angle_beta   90.00
_cell.angle_gamma   90.00
#
_symmetry.space_group_name_H-M   'P 1'
#
loop_
_entity.id
_entity.type
_entity.pdbx_description
1 polymer ?
#
loop_
_entity_poly.entity_id
_entity_poly.type
_entity_poly.pdbx_seq_one_letter_code
_entity_poly.pdbx_strand_id
1 'polypeptide(L)' 'VTQCDVGKALGNLKLPGVGSLSQSTICRFESLTLSHNNMIALKPVLQAWLEEAEKMARDKKISAEIFSDAADKKRKRT' A
#
# COMPACT_ATOMS: atom_id res chain seq x y z
N VAL A 1 4.29 -4.41 6.77
CA VAL A 1 3.87 -4.95 5.47
C VAL A 1 4.93 -5.94 5.03
N THR A 2 4.54 -7.19 4.72
CA THR A 2 5.49 -8.19 4.18
C THR A 2 5.43 -8.21 2.65
N GLN A 3 6.48 -8.71 1.99
CA GLN A 3 6.50 -8.89 0.52
C GLN A 3 5.33 -9.75 0.00
N CYS A 4 4.89 -10.74 0.79
CA CYS A 4 3.70 -11.53 0.46
C CYS A 4 2.42 -10.69 0.51
N ASP A 5 2.31 -9.79 1.49
CA ASP A 5 1.16 -8.88 1.60
C ASP A 5 1.11 -7.89 0.43
N VAL A 6 2.26 -7.37 0.00
CA VAL A 6 2.37 -6.51 -1.20
C VAL A 6 1.85 -7.26 -2.43
N GLY A 7 2.36 -8.48 -2.64
CA GLY A 7 1.96 -9.32 -3.77
C GLY A 7 0.46 -9.61 -3.82
N LYS A 8 -0.16 -9.86 -2.67
CA LYS A 8 -1.62 -10.04 -2.55
C LYS A 8 -2.39 -8.73 -2.77
N ALA A 9 -1.93 -7.64 -2.19
CA ALA A 9 -2.59 -6.33 -2.29
C ALA A 9 -2.63 -5.81 -3.72
N LEU A 10 -1.62 -6.11 -4.54
CA LEU A 10 -1.60 -5.80 -5.97
C LEU A 10 -2.77 -6.42 -6.74
N GLY A 11 -3.14 -7.67 -6.42
CA GLY A 11 -4.31 -8.32 -7.02
C GLY A 11 -5.64 -7.62 -6.67
N ASN A 12 -5.68 -6.91 -5.55
CA ASN A 12 -6.87 -6.18 -5.10
C ASN A 12 -6.98 -4.77 -5.71
N LEU A 13 -5.90 -4.23 -6.29
CA LEU A 13 -5.87 -2.89 -6.87
C LEU A 13 -6.66 -2.76 -8.18
N LYS A 14 -7.15 -3.89 -8.75
CA LYS A 14 -7.94 -3.96 -10.00
C LYS A 14 -7.33 -3.18 -11.18
N LEU A 15 -6.00 -3.09 -11.24
CA LEU A 15 -5.30 -2.53 -12.39
C LEU A 15 -5.47 -3.47 -13.60
N PRO A 16 -5.87 -2.99 -14.78
CA PRO A 16 -6.06 -3.83 -15.96
C PRO A 16 -4.79 -4.63 -16.30
N GLY A 17 -4.92 -5.96 -16.41
CA GLY A 17 -3.80 -6.85 -16.75
C GLY A 17 -2.80 -7.12 -15.62
N VAL A 18 -3.04 -6.60 -14.40
CA VAL A 18 -2.18 -6.83 -13.23
C VAL A 18 -2.88 -7.79 -12.27
N GLY A 19 -2.29 -8.98 -12.11
CA GLY A 19 -2.71 -9.96 -11.11
C GLY A 19 -1.95 -9.82 -9.78
N SER A 20 -2.16 -10.77 -8.88
CA SER A 20 -1.30 -10.90 -7.70
C SER A 20 0.12 -11.31 -8.09
N LEU A 21 1.10 -10.80 -7.35
CA LEU A 21 2.51 -11.20 -7.50
C LEU A 21 2.92 -12.13 -6.35
N SER A 22 3.88 -13.01 -6.60
CA SER A 22 4.46 -13.85 -5.55
C SER A 22 5.46 -13.06 -4.70
N GLN A 23 5.71 -13.53 -3.48
CA GLN A 23 6.76 -12.99 -2.62
C GLN A 23 8.14 -13.04 -3.31
N SER A 24 8.44 -14.12 -4.04
CA SER A 24 9.69 -14.24 -4.79
C SER A 24 9.85 -13.17 -5.88
N THR A 25 8.77 -12.79 -6.57
CA THR A 25 8.80 -11.71 -7.57
C THR A 25 9.06 -10.36 -6.92
N ILE A 26 8.40 -10.06 -5.80
CA ILE A 26 8.63 -8.82 -5.04
C ILE A 26 10.09 -8.76 -4.53
N CYS A 27 10.58 -9.85 -3.94
CA CYS A 27 11.96 -9.94 -3.46
C CYS A 27 12.98 -9.69 -4.57
N ARG A 28 12.79 -10.31 -5.74
CA ARG A 28 13.69 -10.11 -6.89
C ARG A 28 13.64 -8.70 -7.47
N PHE A 29 12.48 -8.05 -7.41
CA PHE A 29 12.36 -6.64 -7.78
C PHE A 29 13.18 -5.75 -6.82
N GLU A 30 13.01 -5.92 -5.50
CA GLU A 30 13.74 -5.15 -4.48
C GLU A 30 15.26 -5.38 -4.55
N SER A 31 15.68 -6.61 -4.84
CA SER A 31 17.09 -6.98 -4.96
C SER A 31 17.69 -6.68 -6.34
N LEU A 32 16.92 -6.07 -7.26
CA LEU A 32 17.33 -5.75 -8.64
C LEU A 32 17.81 -6.97 -9.45
N THR A 33 17.23 -8.15 -9.23
CA THR A 33 17.61 -9.42 -9.90
C THR A 33 16.61 -9.87 -10.98
N LEU A 34 15.75 -8.96 -11.43
CA LEU A 34 14.90 -9.15 -12.60
C LEU A 34 15.59 -8.64 -13.87
N SER A 35 15.14 -9.11 -15.04
CA SER A 35 15.56 -8.51 -16.30
C SER A 35 15.17 -7.03 -16.37
N HIS A 36 15.87 -6.26 -17.19
CA HIS A 36 15.59 -4.85 -17.39
C HIS A 36 14.12 -4.59 -17.79
N ASN A 37 13.60 -5.37 -18.74
CA ASN A 37 12.22 -5.25 -19.19
C ASN A 37 11.21 -5.56 -18.07
N ASN A 38 11.46 -6.58 -17.26
CA ASN A 38 10.59 -6.92 -16.13
C ASN A 38 10.64 -5.84 -15.04
N MET A 39 11.83 -5.26 -14.80
CA MET A 39 11.98 -4.15 -13.86
C MET A 39 11.18 -2.93 -14.32
N ILE A 40 11.29 -2.55 -15.59
CA ILE A 40 10.54 -1.44 -16.17
C ILE A 40 9.03 -1.69 -16.12
N ALA A 41 8.58 -2.92 -16.41
CA ALA A 41 7.16 -3.27 -16.38
C ALA A 41 6.56 -3.25 -14.97
N LEU A 42 7.31 -3.70 -13.96
CA LEU A 42 6.83 -3.76 -12.58
C LEU A 42 6.88 -2.42 -11.85
N LYS A 43 7.79 -1.52 -12.25
CA LYS A 43 7.94 -0.20 -11.62
C LYS A 43 6.64 0.61 -11.53
N PRO A 44 5.87 0.85 -12.61
CA PRO A 44 4.63 1.61 -12.53
C PRO A 44 3.55 0.90 -11.70
N VAL A 45 3.53 -0.44 -11.72
CA VAL A 45 2.57 -1.25 -10.95
C VAL A 45 2.81 -1.10 -9.44
N LEU A 46 4.06 -1.24 -9.01
CA LEU A 46 4.43 -1.10 -7.60
C LEU A 46 4.33 0.35 -7.10
N GLN A 47 4.58 1.32 -7.98
CA GLN A 47 4.38 2.74 -7.69
C GLN A 47 2.90 3.06 -7.43
N ALA A 48 1.99 2.62 -8.29
CA ALA A 48 0.56 2.81 -8.11
C ALA A 48 0.03 2.18 -6.80
N TRP A 49 0.55 1.00 -6.46
CA TRP A 49 0.25 0.37 -5.17
C TRP A 49 0.73 1.21 -3.98
N LEU A 50 1.97 1.73 -4.05
CA LEU A 50 2.54 2.53 -2.97
C LEU A 50 1.71 3.80 -2.72
N GLU A 51 1.32 4.49 -3.79
CA GLU A 51 0.51 5.71 -3.71
C GLU A 51 -0.85 5.47 -3.05
N GLU A 52 -1.53 4.38 -3.43
CA GLU A 52 -2.82 4.00 -2.83
C GLU A 52 -2.65 3.59 -1.36
N ALA A 53 -1.62 2.79 -1.04
CA ALA A 53 -1.32 2.38 0.33
C ALA A 53 -1.03 3.59 1.24
N GLU A 54 -0.27 4.57 0.75
CA GLU A 54 0.00 5.81 1.47
C GLU A 54 -1.25 6.67 1.63
N LYS A 55 -2.10 6.76 0.60
CA LYS A 55 -3.38 7.46 0.68
C LYS A 55 -4.28 6.86 1.76
N MET A 56 -4.44 5.53 1.76
CA MET A 56 -5.21 4.83 2.80
C MET A 56 -4.64 5.05 4.21
N ALA A 57 -3.31 5.07 4.35
CA ALA A 57 -2.66 5.34 5.62
C ALA A 57 -2.92 6.78 6.12
N ARG A 58 -2.88 7.77 5.21
CA ARG A 58 -3.21 9.17 5.53
C ARG A 58 -4.68 9.32 5.95
N ASP A 59 -5.61 8.73 5.20
CA ASP A 59 -7.04 8.77 5.48
C ASP A 59 -7.37 8.13 6.86
N LYS A 60 -6.68 7.03 7.20
CA LYS A 60 -6.80 6.38 8.51
C LYS A 60 -6.24 7.24 9.66
N LYS A 61 -5.17 7.98 9.42
CA LYS A 61 -4.60 8.89 10.41
C LYS A 61 -5.53 10.07 10.70
N ILE A 62 -6.07 10.70 9.65
CA ILE A 62 -7.01 11.82 9.76
C ILE A 62 -8.27 11.40 10.50
N SER A 63 -8.84 10.24 10.16
CA SER A 63 -10.02 9.73 10.87
C SER A 63 -9.72 9.45 12.35
N ALA A 64 -8.58 8.84 12.69
CA ALA A 64 -8.18 8.63 14.08
C ALA A 64 -8.03 9.94 14.87
N GLU A 65 -7.46 10.98 14.26
CA GLU A 65 -7.32 12.31 14.86
C GLU A 65 -8.69 12.96 15.12
N ILE A 66 -9.62 12.90 14.15
CA ILE A 66 -10.99 13.43 14.30
C ILE A 66 -11.75 12.72 15.43
N PHE A 67 -11.63 11.40 15.54
CA PHE A 67 -12.29 10.64 16.62
C PHE A 67 -11.67 10.91 18.00
N SER A 68 -10.36 11.18 18.08
CA SER A 68 -9.73 11.57 19.35
C SER A 68 -10.20 12.94 19.84
N ASP A 69 -10.27 13.95 18.97
CA ASP A 69 -10.68 15.32 19.33
C ASP A 69 -12.18 15.37 19.73
N ALA A 70 -13.02 14.52 19.13
CA ALA A 70 -14.41 14.36 19.53
C ALA A 70 -14.59 13.72 20.92
N ALA A 71 -13.68 12.83 21.34
CA ALA A 71 -13.72 12.19 22.65
C ALA A 71 -13.27 13.13 23.78
N ASP A 72 -12.29 13.99 23.52
CA ASP A 72 -11.77 14.94 24.52
C ASP A 72 -12.72 16.13 24.78
N LYS A 73 -13.51 16.56 23.79
CA LYS A 73 -14.56 17.60 24.01
C LYS A 73 -15.71 17.13 24.92
N LYS A 74 -15.86 15.83 25.17
CA LYS A 74 -16.91 15.29 26.07
C LYS A 74 -16.46 15.16 27.53
N ARG A 75 -15.17 15.39 27.82
CA ARG A 75 -14.58 15.30 29.18
C ARG A 75 -14.42 16.65 29.89
N LYS A 76 -15.03 17.71 29.38
CA LYS A 76 -14.98 19.07 29.97
C LYS A 76 -16.37 19.63 30.26
N ARG A 77 -17.24 18.79 30.83
CA ARG A 77 -18.50 19.21 31.46
C ARG A 77 -18.59 18.60 32.85
N THR A 78 -17.86 19.19 33.78
CA THR A 78 -18.05 19.14 35.23
C THR A 78 -17.52 20.45 35.79
#